data_AF-A0A1Y2H7K7-F1
#
_entry.id   AF-A0A1Y2H7K7-F1
#
_cell.length_a   1.000
_cell.length_b   1.000
_cell.length_c   1.000
_cell.angle_alpha   90.00
_cell.angle_beta   90.00
_cell.angle_gamma   90.00
#
_symmetry.space_group_name_H-M   'P 1'
#
loop_
_entity.id
_entity.type
_entity.pdbx_description
1 polymer ?
#
loop_
_entity_poly.entity_id
_entity_poly.type
_entity_poly.pdbx_seq_one_letter_code
_entity_poly.pdbx_strand_id
1 'polypeptide(L)' 'RRTSIAPIKTAKNRRLTFSKRRQGLFKKGHEIAVLCQAEVLIVLRDVRGRVFQFA' A
#
# COMPACT_ATOMS: atom_id res chain seq x y z
N ARG A 1 2.41 -11.58 14.53
CA ARG A 1 1.13 -11.29 15.24
C ARG A 1 0.08 -10.88 14.23
N ARG A 2 -1.11 -11.51 14.24
CA ARG A 2 -2.25 -11.11 13.40
C ARG A 2 -2.84 -9.81 13.96
N THR A 3 -3.14 -8.85 13.09
CA THR A 3 -3.81 -7.59 13.45
C THR A 3 -5.22 -7.63 12.89
N SER A 4 -6.21 -7.11 13.63
CA SER A 4 -7.58 -6.99 13.12
C SER A 4 -7.63 -6.00 11.96
N ILE A 5 -8.54 -6.23 11.01
CA ILE A 5 -8.77 -5.30 9.90
C ILE A 5 -9.70 -4.20 10.39
N ALA A 6 -9.10 -3.23 11.07
CA ALA A 6 -9.76 -2.05 11.61
C ALA A 6 -8.79 -0.85 11.59
N PRO A 7 -9.27 0.40 11.71
CA PRO A 7 -8.42 1.59 11.76
C PRO A 7 -7.34 1.50 12.87
N ILE A 8 -6.08 1.74 12.51
CA ILE A 8 -4.96 1.76 13.46
C ILE A 8 -4.98 3.07 14.24
N LYS A 9 -5.23 2.97 15.55
CA LYS A 9 -5.37 4.12 16.46
C LYS A 9 -4.08 4.94 16.58
N THR A 10 -2.96 4.29 16.88
CA THR A 10 -1.69 4.99 17.10
C THR A 10 -1.08 5.52 15.80
N ALA A 11 -0.78 6.82 15.74
CA ALA A 11 -0.21 7.47 14.56
C ALA A 11 1.13 6.85 14.11
N LYS A 12 2.02 6.52 15.05
CA LYS A 12 3.31 5.86 14.77
C LYS A 12 3.11 4.51 14.08
N ASN A 13 2.25 3.66 14.65
CA ASN A 13 1.97 2.34 14.08
C ASN A 13 1.29 2.45 12.72
N ARG A 14 0.31 3.36 12.58
CA ARG A 14 -0.36 3.61 11.30
C ARG A 14 0.64 4.02 10.21
N ARG A 15 1.57 4.93 10.52
CA ARG A 15 2.63 5.35 9.59
C ARG A 15 3.54 4.19 9.18
N LEU A 16 4.03 3.43 10.14
CA LEU A 16 4.92 2.29 9.88
C LEU A 16 4.21 1.18 9.08
N THR A 17 2.97 0.85 9.47
CA THR A 17 2.15 -0.14 8.77
C THR A 17 1.80 0.30 7.36
N PHE A 18 1.45 1.58 7.15
CA PHE A 18 1.22 2.14 5.83
C PHE A 18 2.45 1.97 4.93
N SER A 19 3.64 2.38 5.41
CA SER A 19 4.88 2.24 4.64
C SER A 19 5.15 0.79 4.21
N LYS A 20 5.03 -0.17 5.15
CA LYS A 20 5.28 -1.60 4.87
C LYS A 20 4.22 -2.21 3.93
N ARG A 21 2.93 -1.93 4.16
CA ARG A 21 1.83 -2.46 3.33
C ARG A 21 1.82 -1.87 1.93
N ARG A 22 2.09 -0.57 1.79
CA ARG A 22 2.25 0.09 0.49
C ARG A 22 3.34 -0.59 -0.34
N GLN A 23 4.51 -0.83 0.26
CA GLN A 23 5.61 -1.50 -0.44
C GLN A 23 5.23 -2.92 -0.90
N GLY A 24 4.59 -3.70 -0.01
CA GLY A 24 4.10 -5.03 -0.37
C GLY A 24 3.04 -5.00 -1.49
N LEU A 25 2.13 -4.03 -1.45
CA LEU A 25 1.11 -3.83 -2.48
C LEU A 25 1.72 -3.48 -3.83
N PHE A 26 2.70 -2.57 -3.87
CA PHE A 26 3.41 -2.20 -5.11
C PHE A 26 4.16 -3.39 -5.69
N LYS A 27 4.80 -4.22 -4.85
CA LYS A 27 5.42 -5.46 -5.31
C LYS A 27 4.41 -6.39 -5.98
N LYS A 28 3.21 -6.55 -5.40
CA LYS A 28 2.14 -7.36 -6.00
C LYS A 28 1.58 -6.76 -7.28
N GLY A 29 1.42 -5.44 -7.36
CA GLY A 29 1.06 -4.76 -8.59
C GLY A 29 2.06 -5.03 -9.71
N HIS A 30 3.35 -4.92 -9.41
CA HIS A 30 4.44 -5.24 -10.34
C HIS A 30 4.43 -6.71 -10.78
N GLU A 31 4.27 -7.65 -9.86
CA GLU A 31 4.17 -9.08 -10.18
C GLU A 31 3.03 -9.34 -11.17
N ILE A 32 1.84 -8.78 -10.96
CA ILE A 32 0.69 -8.93 -11.88
C ILE A 32 0.99 -8.30 -13.24
N ALA A 33 1.53 -7.07 -13.26
CA ALA A 33 1.81 -6.37 -14.50
C ALA A 33 2.77 -7.16 -15.39
N VAL A 34 3.84 -7.72 -14.82
CA VAL A 34 4.84 -8.52 -15.55
C VAL A 34 4.29 -9.89 -15.94
N LEU A 35 3.71 -10.64 -15.00
CA LEU A 35 3.29 -12.04 -15.24
C LEU A 35 2.12 -12.14 -16.22
N CYS A 36 1.23 -11.15 -16.21
CA CYS A 36 0.00 -11.19 -16.99
C CYS A 36 -0.02 -10.19 -18.15
N GLN A 37 1.08 -9.47 -18.39
CA GLN A 37 1.17 -8.40 -19.42
C GLN A 37 0.02 -7.38 -19.29
N ALA A 38 -0.29 -7.00 -18.04
CA ALA A 38 -1.43 -6.16 -17.72
C ALA A 38 -1.00 -4.76 -17.28
N GLU A 39 -1.75 -3.74 -17.70
CA GLU A 39 -1.61 -2.39 -17.14
C GLU A 39 -2.24 -2.33 -15.75
N VAL A 40 -1.49 -1.86 -14.75
CA VAL A 40 -1.93 -1.83 -13.35
C VAL A 40 -1.66 -0.46 -12.75
N LEU A 41 -2.73 0.27 -12.39
CA LEU A 41 -2.64 1.56 -11.70
C LEU A 41 -3.01 1.41 -10.22
N ILE A 42 -2.12 1.87 -9.32
CA ILE A 42 -2.39 1.92 -7.88
C ILE A 42 -2.16 3.34 -7.38
N VAL A 43 -3.20 3.96 -6.84
CA VAL A 43 -3.15 5.32 -6.25
C VAL A 43 -3.52 5.26 -4.78
N LEU A 44 -2.65 5.81 -3.93
CA LEU A 44 -2.84 5.87 -2.49
C LEU A 44 -2.69 7.31 -2.00
N ARG A 45 -3.57 7.72 -1.08
CA ARG A 45 -3.45 8.99 -0.36
C ARG A 45 -3.33 8.71 1.13
N ASP A 46 -2.35 9.33 1.80
CA ASP A 46 -2.23 9.22 3.25
C ASP A 46 -3.07 10.28 4.00
N VAL A 47 -3.12 10.17 5.32
CA VAL A 47 -3.84 11.11 6.20
C VAL A 47 -3.29 12.53 6.17
N ARG A 48 -2.11 12.76 5.56
CA ARG A 48 -1.51 14.09 5.36
C ARG A 48 -1.74 14.61 3.93
N GLY A 49 -2.55 13.90 3.14
CA GLY A 49 -2.84 14.25 1.76
C GLY A 49 -1.74 13.89 0.77
N ARG A 50 -0.64 13.25 1.20
CA ARG A 50 0.44 12.85 0.28
C ARG A 50 -0.02 11.71 -0.60
N VAL A 51 0.25 11.84 -1.89
CA VAL A 51 -0.08 10.85 -2.91
C VAL A 51 1.12 9.94 -3.15
N PHE A 52 0.86 8.65 -3.27
CA PHE A 52 1.82 7.63 -3.67
C PHE A 52 1.21 6.81 -4.79
N GLN A 53 1.96 6.59 -5.86
CA GLN A 53 1.48 5.86 -7.02
C GLN A 53 2.45 4.77 -7.47
N PHE A 54 1.89 3.72 -8.04
CA PHE A 54 2.55 2.74 -8.90
C PHE A 54 1.77 2.71 -10.21
N ALA A 55 2.50 2.76 -11.33
CA ALA A 55 2.00 2.69 -12.69
C ALA A 55 3.02 1.91 -13.52
#